data_AF-A0A0F2PJN7-F1
#
_entry.id   AF-A0A0F2PJN7-F1
#
_cell.length_a   1.000
_cell.length_b   1.000
_cell.length_c   1.000
_cell.angle_alpha   90.00
_cell.angle_beta   90.00
_cell.angle_gamma   90.00
#
_symmetry.space_group_name_H-M   'P 1'
#
loop_
_entity.id
_entity.type
_entity.pdbx_description
1 polymer ?
#
loop_
_entity_poly.entity_id
_entity_poly.type
_entity_poly.pdbx_seq_one_letter_code
_entity_poly.pdbx_strand_id
1 'polypeptide(L)'
;VARDDPAHARLRARFIARHPKAALYADFPDFAFFRMAPHSANLNGGFGKAFLLEASDLLITSAAIADVAEMEAGAIAHMNADHGDAVDAYAKVFGKSKKTGWKLCGIDCAGLDLANGDEILRIDYDAPLAAASELRPRLVDMARHAKNSGPKNSGNVAQSD
;
A
#
# COMPACT_ATOMS: atom_id res chain seq x y z
N VAL A 1 -7.68 21.02 -4.14
CA VAL A 1 -8.60 20.66 -3.04
C VAL A 1 -8.43 21.72 -1.96
N ALA A 2 -9.47 22.53 -1.76
CA ALA A 2 -9.42 23.66 -0.85
C ALA A 2 -9.27 23.19 0.61
N ARG A 3 -8.89 24.07 1.53
CA ARG A 3 -8.66 23.72 2.95
C ARG A 3 -9.95 23.41 3.72
N ASP A 4 -11.04 24.02 3.29
CA ASP A 4 -12.40 23.83 3.80
C ASP A 4 -13.15 22.67 3.12
N ASP A 5 -12.54 22.03 2.11
CA ASP A 5 -13.09 20.84 1.48
C ASP A 5 -13.05 19.65 2.47
N PRO A 6 -14.15 18.90 2.69
CA PRO A 6 -14.18 17.74 3.58
C PRO A 6 -13.10 16.68 3.28
N ALA A 7 -12.65 16.56 2.02
CA ALA A 7 -11.60 15.62 1.64
C ALA A 7 -10.19 16.08 2.05
N HIS A 8 -9.99 17.36 2.39
CA HIS A 8 -8.67 17.94 2.65
C HIS A 8 -7.95 17.24 3.81
N ALA A 9 -8.62 17.06 4.95
CA ALA A 9 -8.03 16.44 6.13
C ALA A 9 -7.53 15.03 5.83
N ARG A 10 -8.31 14.24 5.08
CA ARG A 10 -7.95 12.89 4.67
C ARG A 10 -6.77 12.88 3.69
N LEU A 11 -6.79 13.74 2.67
CA LEU A 11 -5.70 13.85 1.70
C LEU A 11 -4.39 14.27 2.37
N ARG A 12 -4.46 15.22 3.30
CA ARG A 12 -3.32 15.63 4.12
C ARG A 12 -2.77 14.46 4.93
N ALA A 13 -3.63 13.73 5.62
CA ALA A 13 -3.21 12.57 6.43
C ALA A 13 -2.52 11.51 5.56
N ARG A 14 -3.12 11.13 4.43
CA ARG A 14 -2.55 10.14 3.49
C ARG A 14 -1.24 10.62 2.87
N PHE A 15 -1.15 11.90 2.50
CA PHE A 15 0.06 12.49 1.95
C PHE A 15 1.22 12.48 2.95
N ILE A 16 0.96 12.89 4.21
CA ILE A 16 1.99 12.89 5.27
C ILE A 16 2.40 11.47 5.64
N ALA A 17 1.46 10.52 5.69
CA ALA A 17 1.79 9.11 5.98
C ALA A 17 2.80 8.57 4.96
N ARG A 18 2.62 8.88 3.67
CA ARG A 18 3.56 8.51 2.59
C ARG A 18 4.83 9.37 2.56
N HIS A 19 4.73 10.64 2.96
CA HIS A 19 5.82 11.62 2.93
C HIS A 19 5.99 12.30 4.29
N PRO A 20 6.60 11.64 5.30
CA PRO A 20 6.62 12.18 6.68
C PRO A 20 7.26 13.57 6.79
N LYS A 21 8.29 13.85 5.99
CA LYS A 21 8.97 15.16 5.92
C LYS A 21 8.01 16.29 5.51
N ALA A 22 6.91 15.97 4.82
CA ALA A 22 5.91 16.94 4.40
C ALA A 22 5.11 17.56 5.54
N ALA A 23 5.09 16.95 6.73
CA ALA A 23 4.46 17.56 7.90
C ALA A 23 5.04 18.96 8.21
N LEU A 24 6.27 19.24 7.80
CA LEU A 24 6.93 20.53 8.00
C LEU A 24 6.39 21.67 7.12
N TYR A 25 5.75 21.35 5.99
CA TYR A 25 5.34 22.35 4.98
C TYR A 25 3.93 22.16 4.42
N ALA A 26 3.27 21.02 4.65
CA ALA A 26 1.93 20.74 4.13
C ALA A 26 0.86 21.73 4.62
N ASP A 27 1.13 22.43 5.72
CA ASP A 27 0.25 23.42 6.31
C ASP A 27 0.63 24.87 5.96
N PHE A 28 1.67 25.10 5.16
CA PHE A 28 2.03 26.45 4.71
C PHE A 28 0.94 27.07 3.82
N PRO A 29 0.73 28.40 3.89
CA PRO A 29 -0.35 29.07 3.15
C PRO A 29 -0.22 28.95 1.63
N ASP A 30 1.00 28.75 1.13
CA ASP A 30 1.33 28.55 -0.28
C ASP A 30 1.40 27.08 -0.71
N PHE A 31 1.19 26.13 0.22
CA PHE A 31 1.06 24.72 -0.10
C PHE A 31 -0.40 24.36 -0.47
N ALA A 32 -0.58 23.62 -1.56
CA ALA A 32 -1.90 23.18 -2.03
C ALA A 32 -1.90 21.72 -2.48
N PHE A 33 -2.97 21.00 -2.12
CA PHE A 33 -3.23 19.66 -2.64
C PHE A 33 -3.97 19.70 -3.97
N PHE A 34 -3.44 19.00 -4.96
CA PHE A 34 -4.08 18.78 -6.25
C PHE A 34 -4.48 17.31 -6.37
N ARG A 35 -5.66 17.06 -6.95
CA ARG A 35 -6.11 15.72 -7.31
C ARG A 35 -6.16 15.63 -8.83
N MET A 36 -5.38 14.70 -9.38
CA MET A 36 -5.45 14.35 -10.79
C MET A 36 -6.65 13.43 -11.02
N ALA A 37 -7.55 13.80 -11.93
CA ALA A 37 -8.65 12.97 -12.40
C ALA A 37 -8.24 12.37 -13.76
N PRO A 38 -7.76 11.12 -13.81
CA PRO A 38 -7.33 10.52 -15.07
C PRO A 38 -8.53 10.32 -16.00
N HIS A 39 -8.38 10.75 -17.25
CA HIS A 39 -9.38 10.51 -18.31
C HIS A 39 -8.91 9.41 -19.28
N SER A 40 -7.62 9.45 -19.64
CA SER A 40 -6.96 8.44 -20.45
C SER A 40 -5.44 8.51 -20.24
N ALA A 41 -4.72 7.48 -20.69
CA ALA A 41 -3.26 7.50 -20.76
C ALA A 41 -2.77 6.77 -22.01
N ASN A 42 -1.61 7.19 -22.54
CA ASN A 42 -0.91 6.44 -23.58
C ASN A 42 0.21 5.63 -22.93
N LEU A 43 0.09 4.30 -22.98
CA LEU A 43 1.10 3.38 -22.47
C LEU A 43 1.99 2.89 -23.61
N ASN A 44 3.26 3.27 -23.56
CA ASN A 44 4.30 2.74 -24.44
C ASN A 44 4.97 1.53 -23.77
N GLY A 45 4.59 0.32 -24.18
CA GLY A 45 5.07 -0.94 -23.62
C GLY A 45 6.40 -1.45 -24.21
N GLY A 46 7.05 -0.68 -25.08
CA GLY A 46 8.25 -1.08 -25.84
C GLY A 46 7.92 -1.93 -27.08
N PHE A 47 8.92 -2.19 -27.93
CA PHE A 47 8.80 -3.00 -29.16
C PHE A 47 7.54 -2.74 -30.01
N GLY A 48 7.21 -1.46 -30.23
CA GLY A 48 6.04 -1.07 -31.04
C GLY A 48 4.67 -1.32 -30.39
N LYS A 49 4.63 -1.70 -29.10
CA LYS A 49 3.38 -1.86 -28.35
C LYS A 49 2.97 -0.51 -27.76
N ALA A 50 1.90 0.06 -28.28
CA ALA A 50 1.26 1.26 -27.76
C ALA A 50 -0.20 0.94 -27.43
N PHE A 51 -0.65 1.34 -26.25
CA PHE A 51 -2.02 1.14 -25.79
C PHE A 51 -2.60 2.48 -25.34
N LEU A 52 -3.83 2.75 -25.78
CA LEU A 52 -4.64 3.80 -25.18
C LEU A 52 -5.39 3.18 -24.01
N LEU A 53 -5.12 3.69 -22.81
CA LEU A 53 -5.80 3.33 -21.58
C LEU A 53 -6.94 4.32 -21.33
N GLU A 54 -8.08 3.81 -20.90
CA GLU A 54 -9.21 4.60 -20.43
C GLU A 54 -9.10 4.84 -18.92
N ALA A 55 -9.93 5.75 -18.38
CA ALA A 55 -9.93 6.03 -16.95
C ALA A 55 -10.15 4.77 -16.09
N SER A 56 -10.99 3.83 -16.53
CA SER A 56 -11.25 2.58 -15.82
C SER A 56 -10.03 1.67 -15.72
N ASP A 57 -9.08 1.75 -16.66
CA ASP A 57 -7.83 0.99 -16.61
C ASP A 57 -6.86 1.56 -15.57
N LEU A 58 -7.07 2.82 -15.16
CA LEU A 58 -6.18 3.57 -14.27
C LEU A 58 -6.72 3.68 -12.84
N LEU A 59 -8.01 3.41 -12.64
CA LEU A 59 -8.71 3.60 -11.38
C LEU A 59 -9.00 2.26 -10.69
N ILE A 60 -8.72 2.22 -9.38
CA ILE A 60 -9.21 1.14 -8.53
C ILE A 60 -10.73 1.25 -8.47
N THR A 61 -11.44 0.18 -8.88
CA THR A 61 -12.90 0.11 -8.85
C THR A 61 -13.34 -0.81 -7.72
N SER A 62 -14.02 -0.25 -6.72
CA SER A 62 -14.55 -1.01 -5.59
C SER A 62 -15.65 -0.20 -4.88
N ALA A 63 -16.71 -0.88 -4.43
CA ALA A 63 -17.74 -0.29 -3.58
C ALA A 63 -17.22 0.09 -2.17
N ALA A 64 -16.10 -0.49 -1.74
CA ALA A 64 -15.53 -0.30 -0.41
C ALA A 64 -14.61 0.92 -0.28
N ILE A 65 -14.39 1.70 -1.35
CA ILE A 65 -13.37 2.77 -1.36
C ILE A 65 -13.59 3.78 -0.23
N ALA A 66 -14.82 4.23 -0.02
CA ALA A 66 -15.13 5.21 1.02
C ALA A 66 -14.88 4.64 2.42
N ASP A 67 -15.39 3.44 2.69
CA ASP A 67 -15.30 2.77 3.99
C ASP A 67 -13.84 2.41 4.34
N VAL A 68 -13.07 1.89 3.38
CA VAL A 68 -11.64 1.61 3.56
C VAL A 68 -10.87 2.89 3.84
N ALA A 69 -11.18 3.98 3.13
CA ALA A 69 -10.54 5.27 3.33
C ALA A 69 -10.86 5.89 4.70
N GLU A 70 -12.02 5.60 5.29
CA GLU A 70 -12.38 6.05 6.64
C GLU A 70 -11.57 5.33 7.72
N MET A 71 -11.35 4.02 7.58
CA MET A 71 -10.61 3.23 8.58
C MET A 71 -9.08 3.18 8.38
N GLU A 72 -8.59 3.60 7.20
CA GLU A 72 -7.17 3.50 6.78
C GLU A 72 -6.19 3.95 7.86
N ALA A 73 -6.38 5.16 8.41
CA ALA A 73 -5.45 5.73 9.38
C ALA A 73 -5.33 4.89 10.66
N GLY A 74 -6.46 4.36 11.15
CA GLY A 74 -6.48 3.49 12.33
C GLY A 74 -5.82 2.13 12.06
N ALA A 75 -6.10 1.55 10.88
CA ALA A 75 -5.49 0.29 10.48
C ALA A 75 -3.96 0.41 10.32
N ILE A 76 -3.47 1.49 9.70
CA ILE A 76 -2.04 1.77 9.58
C ILE A 76 -1.39 1.91 10.96
N ALA A 77 -2.00 2.70 11.86
CA ALA A 77 -1.47 2.92 13.19
C ALA A 77 -1.35 1.60 13.99
N HIS A 78 -2.42 0.80 14.00
CA HIS A 78 -2.45 -0.49 14.67
C HIS A 78 -1.39 -1.45 14.11
N MET A 79 -1.31 -1.61 12.79
CA MET A 79 -0.33 -2.51 12.18
C MET A 79 1.12 -2.08 12.47
N ASN A 80 1.40 -0.78 12.42
CA ASN A 80 2.75 -0.28 12.67
C ASN A 80 3.18 -0.32 14.15
N ALA A 81 2.23 -0.27 15.08
CA ALA A 81 2.45 -0.35 16.51
C ALA A 81 2.62 -1.81 16.98
N ASP A 82 1.72 -2.69 16.53
CA ASP A 82 1.57 -4.03 17.11
C ASP A 82 2.11 -5.15 16.22
N HIS A 83 2.33 -4.88 14.91
CA HIS A 83 2.58 -5.91 13.89
C HIS A 83 3.71 -5.53 12.91
N GLY A 84 4.74 -4.85 13.39
CA GLY A 84 5.89 -4.47 12.54
C GLY A 84 6.62 -5.66 11.90
N ASP A 85 6.66 -6.80 12.59
CA ASP A 85 7.19 -8.06 12.06
C ASP A 85 6.37 -8.59 10.87
N ALA A 86 5.04 -8.46 10.92
CA ALA A 86 4.16 -8.81 9.82
C ALA A 86 4.38 -7.87 8.62
N VAL A 87 4.57 -6.57 8.85
CA VAL A 87 4.86 -5.59 7.79
C VAL A 87 6.17 -5.94 7.07
N ASP A 88 7.23 -6.26 7.82
CA ASP A 88 8.49 -6.74 7.23
C ASP A 88 8.33 -8.05 6.47
N ALA A 89 7.51 -8.97 6.98
CA ALA A 89 7.20 -10.23 6.30
C ALA A 89 6.44 -9.99 4.98
N TYR A 90 5.52 -9.02 4.95
CA TYR A 90 4.82 -8.62 3.71
C TYR A 90 5.80 -8.06 2.68
N ALA A 91 6.66 -7.12 3.10
CA ALA A 91 7.67 -6.52 2.23
C ALA A 91 8.59 -7.58 1.63
N LYS A 92 9.01 -8.56 2.44
CA LYS A 92 9.88 -9.66 1.99
C LYS A 92 9.18 -10.59 1.00
N VAL A 93 7.98 -11.08 1.35
CA VAL A 93 7.34 -12.18 0.59
C VAL A 93 6.63 -11.67 -0.64
N PHE A 94 5.84 -10.60 -0.53
CA PHE A 94 5.07 -10.07 -1.65
C PHE A 94 5.83 -8.99 -2.43
N GLY A 95 6.61 -8.18 -1.73
CA GLY A 95 7.40 -7.11 -2.36
C GLY A 95 8.85 -7.50 -2.70
N LYS A 96 9.30 -8.71 -2.36
CA LYS A 96 10.65 -9.23 -2.61
C LYS A 96 11.78 -8.36 -2.01
N SER A 97 11.47 -7.54 -1.00
CA SER A 97 12.45 -6.73 -0.29
C SER A 97 13.42 -7.60 0.50
N LYS A 98 14.69 -7.18 0.55
CA LYS A 98 15.72 -7.75 1.42
C LYS A 98 15.94 -6.92 2.70
N LYS A 99 15.29 -5.77 2.82
CA LYS A 99 15.38 -4.85 3.97
C LYS A 99 14.30 -5.19 5.01
N THR A 100 14.55 -4.77 6.24
CA THR A 100 13.62 -4.76 7.38
C THR A 100 13.39 -3.33 7.87
N GLY A 101 12.46 -3.14 8.81
CA GLY A 101 12.07 -1.82 9.30
C GLY A 101 11.06 -1.10 8.40
N TRP A 102 10.33 -1.84 7.56
CA TRP A 102 9.24 -1.28 6.76
C TRP A 102 8.08 -0.83 7.64
N LYS A 103 7.40 0.23 7.20
CA LYS A 103 6.18 0.75 7.81
C LYS A 103 5.08 0.84 6.79
N LEU A 104 3.86 0.48 7.15
CA LEU A 104 2.70 0.79 6.32
C LEU A 104 2.51 2.30 6.28
N CYS A 105 2.29 2.83 5.08
CA CYS A 105 2.02 4.25 4.85
C CYS A 105 0.78 4.50 4.00
N GLY A 106 0.16 3.44 3.47
CA GLY A 106 -1.11 3.51 2.76
C GLY A 106 -1.83 2.16 2.73
N ILE A 107 -3.15 2.20 2.75
CA ILE A 107 -4.04 1.06 2.52
C ILE A 107 -5.16 1.53 1.60
N ASP A 108 -5.46 0.76 0.57
CA ASP A 108 -6.64 0.97 -0.27
C ASP A 108 -7.24 -0.37 -0.67
N CYS A 109 -8.36 -0.34 -1.41
CA CYS A 109 -9.04 -1.56 -1.80
C CYS A 109 -8.17 -2.48 -2.65
N ALA A 110 -7.14 -1.99 -3.34
CA ALA A 110 -6.30 -2.83 -4.19
C ALA A 110 -5.00 -3.27 -3.53
N GLY A 111 -4.64 -2.76 -2.35
CA GLY A 111 -3.38 -3.16 -1.72
C GLY A 111 -2.87 -2.28 -0.61
N LEU A 112 -1.56 -2.41 -0.39
CA LEU A 112 -0.79 -1.78 0.67
C LEU A 112 0.37 -0.99 0.09
N ASP A 113 0.65 0.17 0.67
CA ASP A 113 1.89 0.92 0.45
C ASP A 113 2.75 0.83 1.72
N LEU A 114 4.01 0.45 1.54
CA LEU A 114 5.01 0.37 2.59
C LEU A 114 6.15 1.34 2.30
N ALA A 115 6.75 1.89 3.35
CA ALA A 115 7.89 2.80 3.28
C ALA A 115 9.08 2.28 4.12
N ASN A 116 10.29 2.48 3.61
CA ASN A 116 11.55 2.29 4.33
C ASN A 116 12.50 3.44 3.99
N GLY A 117 12.51 4.47 4.84
CA GLY A 117 13.13 5.75 4.51
C GLY A 117 12.40 6.42 3.33
N ASP A 118 13.15 6.74 2.27
CA ASP A 118 12.60 7.35 1.05
C ASP A 118 12.16 6.29 0.01
N GLU A 119 12.33 4.99 0.29
CA GLU A 119 11.88 3.91 -0.58
C GLU A 119 10.41 3.57 -0.32
N ILE A 120 9.63 3.43 -1.40
CA ILE A 120 8.23 2.99 -1.36
C ILE A 120 8.07 1.66 -2.08
N LEU A 121 7.25 0.79 -1.48
CA LEU A 121 6.92 -0.53 -1.99
C LEU A 121 5.40 -0.71 -2.02
N ARG A 122 4.85 -0.91 -3.22
CA ARG A 122 3.44 -1.28 -3.43
C ARG A 122 3.30 -2.80 -3.38
N ILE A 123 2.33 -3.28 -2.62
CA ILE A 123 1.90 -4.69 -2.61
C ILE A 123 0.42 -4.72 -2.99
N ASP A 124 0.12 -5.28 -4.16
CA ASP A 124 -1.26 -5.45 -4.61
C ASP A 124 -1.88 -6.72 -4.03
N TYR A 125 -3.19 -6.68 -3.79
CA TYR A 125 -4.00 -7.87 -3.57
C TYR A 125 -4.30 -8.56 -4.90
N ASP A 126 -4.60 -9.87 -4.86
CA ASP A 126 -5.00 -10.62 -6.06
C ASP A 126 -6.27 -10.05 -6.71
N ALA A 127 -7.15 -9.44 -5.90
CA ALA A 127 -8.34 -8.73 -6.35
C ALA A 127 -8.67 -7.60 -5.36
N PRO A 128 -9.25 -6.48 -5.84
CA PRO A 128 -9.70 -5.42 -4.96
C PRO A 128 -10.72 -5.91 -3.94
N LEU A 129 -10.68 -5.35 -2.73
CA LEU A 129 -11.68 -5.60 -1.69
C LEU A 129 -13.06 -5.17 -2.18
N ALA A 130 -14.07 -6.03 -2.00
CA ALA A 130 -15.46 -5.70 -2.33
C ALA A 130 -16.17 -4.99 -1.17
N ALA A 131 -15.72 -5.23 0.07
CA ALA A 131 -16.21 -4.61 1.30
C ALA A 131 -15.06 -4.32 2.29
N ALA A 132 -15.18 -3.28 3.11
CA ALA A 132 -14.15 -2.94 4.10
C ALA A 132 -13.92 -4.04 5.15
N SER A 133 -14.94 -4.86 5.43
CA SER A 133 -14.84 -6.02 6.33
C SER A 133 -13.85 -7.08 5.84
N GLU A 134 -13.48 -7.08 4.55
CA GLU A 134 -12.52 -8.02 3.97
C GLU A 134 -11.06 -7.64 4.28
N LEU A 135 -10.78 -6.40 4.68
CA LEU A 135 -9.42 -5.92 4.92
C LEU A 135 -8.69 -6.76 5.98
N ARG A 136 -9.32 -6.95 7.15
CA ARG A 136 -8.68 -7.69 8.25
C ARG A 136 -8.41 -9.16 7.89
N PRO A 137 -9.39 -9.94 7.37
CA PRO A 137 -9.13 -11.29 6.86
C PRO A 137 -8.00 -11.32 5.82
N ARG A 138 -7.99 -10.38 4.88
CA ARG A 138 -6.94 -10.28 3.85
C ARG A 138 -5.54 -10.14 4.47
N LEU A 139 -5.36 -9.24 5.43
CA LEU A 139 -4.07 -9.04 6.11
C LEU A 139 -3.64 -10.28 6.93
N VAL A 140 -4.59 -10.95 7.59
CA VAL A 140 -4.32 -12.19 8.33
C VAL A 140 -3.85 -13.30 7.39
N ASP A 141 -4.49 -13.46 6.25
CA ASP A 141 -4.11 -14.49 5.27
C ASP A 141 -2.76 -14.17 4.62
N MET A 142 -2.49 -12.90 4.32
CA MET A 142 -1.16 -12.45 3.90
C MET A 142 -0.09 -12.79 4.96
N ALA A 143 -0.39 -12.62 6.25
CA ALA A 143 0.56 -12.90 7.33
C ALA A 143 0.82 -14.40 7.47
N ARG A 144 -0.23 -15.23 7.34
CA ARG A 144 -0.11 -16.69 7.32
C ARG A 144 0.73 -17.16 6.14
N HIS A 145 0.46 -16.64 4.93
CA HIS A 145 1.25 -16.95 3.75
C HIS A 145 2.71 -16.56 3.97
N ALA A 146 2.97 -15.34 4.47
CA ALA A 146 4.34 -14.87 4.66
C ALA A 146 5.14 -15.71 5.67
N LYS A 147 4.48 -16.21 6.73
CA LYS A 147 5.06 -17.16 7.69
C LYS A 147 5.40 -18.51 7.05
N ASN A 148 4.53 -19.03 6.18
CA ASN A 148 4.70 -20.33 5.53
C ASN A 148 5.74 -20.30 4.39
N SER A 149 6.00 -19.12 3.80
CA SER A 149 6.99 -18.91 2.74
C SER A 149 8.42 -18.66 3.25
N GLY A 150 8.67 -18.89 4.55
CA GLY A 150 10.02 -18.91 5.12
C GLY A 150 10.89 -20.01 4.49
N PRO A 151 12.24 -19.91 4.56
CA PRO A 151 13.11 -20.93 4.02
C PRO A 151 12.76 -22.29 4.61
N LYS A 152 12.39 -23.26 3.75
CA LYS A 152 12.28 -24.66 4.15
C LYS A 152 13.66 -25.06 4.65
N ASN A 153 13.77 -25.38 5.94
CA ASN A 153 14.99 -25.96 6.48
C ASN A 153 15.15 -27.34 5.85
N SER A 154 15.91 -27.45 4.76
CA SER A 154 16.36 -28.73 4.23
C SER A 154 17.39 -29.26 5.21
N GLY A 155 16.88 -29.89 6.28
CA GLY A 155 17.69 -30.61 7.25
C GLY A 155 18.56 -31.61 6.51
N ASN A 156 19.85 -31.33 6.51
CA ASN A 156 20.89 -32.23 6.05
C ASN A 156 20.86 -33.46 6.97
N VAL A 157 20.31 -34.58 6.50
CA VAL A 157 20.55 -35.87 7.12
C VAL A 157 21.95 -36.28 6.69
N ALA A 158 22.95 -35.84 7.46
CA ALA A 158 24.24 -36.49 7.46
C ALA A 158 24.04 -37.87 8.08
N GLN A 159 23.91 -38.88 7.23
CA GLN A 159 24.06 -40.28 7.64
C GLN A 159 25.56 -40.54 7.76
N SER A 160 26.01 -40.66 9.01
CA SER A 160 27.20 -41.43 9.37
C SER A 160 26.88 -42.91 9.16
N ASP A 161 27.61 -43.56 8.26
CA ASP A 161 28.38 -44.81 8.47
C ASP A 161 28.92 -45.32 7.13
#